data_AF-A0A7S2GSH3-F1
#
_entry.id   AF-A0A7S2GSH3-F1
#
_cell.length_a   1.000
_cell.length_b   1.000
_cell.length_c   1.000
_cell.angle_alpha   90.00
_cell.angle_beta   90.00
_cell.angle_gamma   90.00
#
_symmetry.space_group_name_H-M   'P 1'
#
loop_
_entity.id
_entity.type
_entity.pdbx_description
1 polymer ?
#
loop_
_entity_poly.entity_id
_entity_poly.type
_entity_poly.pdbx_seq_one_letter_code
_entity_poly.pdbx_strand_id
1 'polypeptide(L)'
;TGPNVAYTPFGDRQGETTGSSSGDLSWVEVKPEPLLPPRPLPDSSARPSNPRLPPPVGCREVENMATKDLQGHFNSLTGFKRLESVKQWCLPVHQKLFDHPFGFAFHHPVDPVKFNIPDYLDVITHPMDLGTVKTKLLNLE
;
A
#
# COMPACT_ATOMS: atom_id res chain seq x y z
N THR A 1 -6.86 -17.88 -30.85
CA THR A 1 -5.59 -18.57 -30.55
C THR A 1 -4.68 -17.61 -29.80
N GLY A 2 -4.82 -17.52 -28.48
CA GLY A 2 -3.94 -16.74 -27.60
C GLY A 2 -2.98 -17.68 -26.86
N PRO A 3 -1.80 -17.20 -26.41
CA PRO A 3 -0.76 -18.07 -25.88
C PRO A 3 -1.19 -18.65 -24.53
N ASN A 4 -1.19 -19.97 -24.48
CA ASN A 4 -1.42 -20.78 -23.31
C ASN A 4 -0.19 -20.65 -22.40
N VAL A 5 -0.26 -19.80 -21.37
CA VAL A 5 0.81 -19.71 -20.37
C VAL A 5 0.62 -20.89 -19.42
N ALA A 6 1.31 -22.00 -19.75
CA ALA A 6 1.33 -23.19 -18.94
C ALA A 6 1.92 -22.88 -17.56
N TYR A 7 1.12 -23.09 -16.52
CA TYR A 7 1.60 -23.19 -15.15
C TYR A 7 2.48 -24.43 -15.03
N THR A 8 3.78 -24.25 -14.81
CA THR A 8 4.68 -25.35 -14.44
C THR A 8 4.53 -25.62 -12.94
N PRO A 9 4.13 -26.84 -12.51
CA PRO A 9 4.15 -27.21 -11.11
C PRO A 9 5.58 -27.26 -10.58
N PHE A 10 5.75 -26.87 -9.33
CA PHE A 10 6.98 -27.03 -8.55
C PHE A 10 7.31 -28.53 -8.42
N GLY A 11 8.45 -28.98 -8.95
CA GLY A 11 8.98 -30.31 -8.66
C GLY A 11 9.74 -30.94 -9.83
N ASP A 12 11.08 -30.84 -9.78
CA ASP A 12 12.03 -31.95 -9.96
C ASP A 12 13.37 -31.40 -10.45
N ARG A 13 14.28 -31.17 -9.50
CA ARG A 13 15.71 -31.16 -9.77
C ARG A 13 16.32 -32.28 -8.94
N GLN A 14 16.51 -33.43 -9.57
CA GLN A 14 17.37 -34.47 -9.01
C GLN A 14 18.80 -33.96 -8.94
N GLY A 15 19.39 -34.11 -7.76
CA GLY A 15 20.80 -33.91 -7.47
C GLY A 15 21.10 -34.74 -6.23
N GLU A 16 21.68 -35.92 -6.45
CA GLU A 16 22.15 -36.84 -5.43
C GLU A 16 23.20 -36.18 -4.52
N THR A 17 23.00 -36.23 -3.21
CA THR A 17 24.11 -36.36 -2.25
C THR A 17 23.68 -37.26 -1.10
N THR A 18 24.50 -38.28 -0.88
CA THR A 18 24.40 -39.33 0.15
C THR A 18 24.43 -38.76 1.56
N GLY A 19 23.56 -39.26 2.43
CA GLY A 19 23.57 -38.93 3.85
C GLY A 19 22.40 -39.54 4.63
N SER A 20 22.58 -40.77 5.11
CA SER A 20 21.71 -41.39 6.10
C SER A 20 21.61 -40.56 7.37
N SER A 21 20.41 -40.12 7.71
CA SER A 21 19.90 -40.19 9.08
C SER A 21 18.38 -40.16 9.03
N SER A 22 17.75 -41.24 9.47
CA SER A 22 16.30 -41.30 9.70
C SER A 22 15.94 -40.31 10.80
N GLY A 23 15.60 -39.08 10.40
CA GLY A 23 14.97 -38.06 11.22
C GLY A 23 13.48 -38.06 10.92
N ASP A 24 12.71 -38.51 11.88
CA ASP A 24 11.25 -38.51 11.91
C ASP A 24 10.71 -37.08 11.73
N LEU A 25 10.27 -36.71 10.52
CA LEU A 25 9.63 -35.43 10.24
C LEU A 25 8.15 -35.52 10.62
N SER A 26 7.91 -35.64 11.92
CA SER A 26 6.61 -35.31 12.49
C SER A 26 6.37 -33.81 12.31
N TRP A 27 5.30 -33.45 11.60
CA TRP A 27 4.80 -32.08 11.63
C TRP A 27 4.47 -31.76 13.08
N VAL A 28 5.21 -30.82 13.67
CA VAL A 28 4.84 -30.24 14.96
C VAL A 28 3.48 -29.58 14.72
N GLU A 29 2.44 -30.16 15.30
CA GLU A 29 1.11 -29.59 15.29
C GLU A 29 1.18 -28.25 16.03
N VAL A 30 1.29 -27.17 15.25
CA VAL A 30 1.29 -25.80 15.77
C VAL A 30 -0.12 -25.55 16.28
N LYS A 31 -0.28 -25.76 17.59
CA LYS A 31 -1.50 -25.44 18.32
C LYS A 31 -1.85 -23.98 18.01
N PRO A 32 -3.06 -23.69 17.45
CA PRO A 32 -3.43 -22.32 17.13
C PRO A 32 -3.36 -21.49 18.40
N GLU A 33 -2.63 -20.37 18.38
CA GLU A 33 -2.62 -19.45 19.50
C GLU A 33 -4.07 -19.02 19.81
N PRO A 34 -4.46 -18.98 21.09
CA PRO A 34 -5.77 -18.47 21.45
C PRO A 34 -5.83 -17.00 21.03
N LEU A 35 -6.79 -16.68 20.16
CA LEU A 35 -7.06 -15.30 19.74
C LEU A 35 -7.21 -14.43 20.99
N LEU A 36 -6.24 -13.53 21.21
CA LEU A 36 -6.35 -12.55 22.27
C LEU A 36 -7.62 -11.70 22.02
N PRO A 37 -8.39 -11.38 23.07
CA PRO A 37 -9.55 -10.51 22.91
C PRO A 37 -9.10 -9.15 22.34
N PRO A 38 -9.92 -8.53 21.47
CA PRO A 38 -9.59 -7.22 20.91
C PRO A 38 -9.35 -6.21 22.03
N ARG A 39 -8.26 -5.45 21.93
CA ARG A 39 -7.99 -4.35 22.88
C ARG A 39 -9.18 -3.37 22.87
N PRO A 40 -9.62 -2.89 24.04
CA PRO A 40 -10.61 -1.82 24.10
C PRO A 40 -10.12 -0.60 23.31
N LEU A 41 -10.97 -0.04 22.46
CA LEU A 41 -10.68 1.23 21.80
C LEU A 41 -10.55 2.33 22.87
N PRO A 42 -9.63 3.30 22.70
CA PRO A 42 -9.56 4.45 23.59
C PRO A 42 -10.86 5.26 23.48
N ASP A 43 -11.38 5.67 24.64
CA ASP A 43 -12.61 6.46 24.72
C ASP A 43 -12.44 7.80 23.97
N SER A 44 -13.34 8.04 23.01
CA SER A 44 -13.40 9.24 22.16
C SER A 44 -13.78 10.51 22.94
N SER A 45 -14.03 10.41 24.24
CA SER A 45 -14.51 11.52 25.08
C SER A 45 -13.42 12.51 25.50
N ALA A 46 -12.14 12.20 25.36
CA ALA A 46 -11.03 13.09 25.76
C ALA A 46 -10.51 13.96 24.60
N ARG A 47 -11.40 14.71 23.92
CA ARG A 47 -10.95 15.83 23.07
C ARG A 47 -10.92 17.08 23.94
N PRO A 48 -9.74 17.65 24.30
CA PRO A 48 -9.72 18.93 24.98
C PRO A 48 -10.41 19.96 24.09
N SER A 49 -11.40 20.66 24.63
CA SER A 49 -12.04 21.79 23.97
C SER A 49 -10.97 22.87 23.75
N ASN A 50 -10.61 23.11 22.49
CA ASN A 50 -9.68 24.18 22.13
C ASN A 50 -10.18 25.51 22.70
N PRO A 51 -9.36 26.26 23.47
CA PRO A 51 -9.69 27.63 23.85
C PRO A 51 -9.86 28.45 22.56
N ARG A 52 -11.01 29.11 22.43
CA ARG A 52 -11.30 29.99 21.29
C ARG A 52 -10.36 31.18 21.36
N LEU A 53 -9.38 31.25 20.47
CA LEU A 53 -8.52 32.43 20.33
C LEU A 53 -9.38 33.65 19.94
N PRO A 54 -9.09 34.84 20.49
CA PRO A 54 -9.75 36.07 20.04
C PRO A 54 -9.40 36.33 18.56
N PRO A 55 -10.30 36.98 17.79
CA PRO A 55 -10.01 37.33 16.41
C PRO A 55 -8.80 38.26 16.36
N PRO A 56 -7.89 38.09 15.37
CA PRO A 56 -6.72 38.95 15.24
C PRO A 56 -7.19 40.39 15.00
N VAL A 57 -6.67 41.31 15.82
CA VAL A 57 -6.87 42.75 15.64
C VAL A 57 -6.23 43.14 14.30
N GLY A 58 -7.02 43.74 13.42
CA GLY A 58 -6.71 43.88 12.00
C GLY A 58 -5.40 44.59 11.68
N CYS A 59 -4.64 44.02 10.75
CA CYS A 59 -3.63 44.75 9.97
C CYS A 59 -4.38 45.49 8.86
N ARG A 60 -4.63 46.79 9.03
CA ARG A 60 -5.39 47.60 8.07
C ARG A 60 -4.51 48.11 6.92
N GLU A 61 -3.83 47.18 6.25
CA GLU A 61 -3.07 47.41 5.01
C GLU A 61 -3.02 46.12 4.18
N VAL A 62 -4.19 45.55 3.84
CA VAL A 62 -4.30 44.33 3.01
C VAL A 62 -5.18 44.50 1.77
N GLU A 63 -5.76 45.68 1.53
CA GLU A 63 -6.66 45.90 0.39
C GLU A 63 -5.94 46.13 -0.95
N ASN A 64 -4.60 46.27 -0.95
CA ASN A 64 -3.83 46.58 -2.16
C ASN A 64 -2.74 45.55 -2.53
N MET A 65 -2.62 44.41 -1.85
CA MET A 65 -1.75 43.33 -2.34
C MET A 65 -2.50 42.58 -3.44
N ALA A 66 -2.09 42.84 -4.68
CA ALA A 66 -2.73 42.33 -5.87
C ALA A 66 -2.97 40.81 -5.78
N THR A 67 -4.20 40.39 -6.07
CA THR A 67 -4.63 38.99 -6.17
C THR A 67 -3.76 38.13 -7.11
N LYS A 68 -2.94 38.77 -7.95
CA LYS A 68 -1.92 38.15 -8.80
C LYS A 68 -0.77 37.50 -8.02
N ASP A 69 -0.34 38.07 -6.89
CA ASP A 69 0.79 37.55 -6.11
C ASP A 69 0.38 36.33 -5.26
N LEU A 70 -0.87 36.31 -4.78
CA LEU A 70 -1.46 35.15 -4.09
C LEU A 70 -1.71 33.97 -5.04
N GLN A 71 -2.21 34.23 -6.25
CA GLN A 71 -2.40 33.19 -7.27
C GLN A 71 -1.05 32.62 -7.75
N GLY A 72 -0.03 33.48 -7.91
CA GLY A 72 1.33 33.07 -8.27
C GLY A 72 2.00 32.18 -7.21
N HIS A 73 1.81 32.50 -5.93
CA HIS A 73 2.30 31.69 -4.82
C HIS A 73 1.51 30.37 -4.69
N PHE A 74 0.18 30.38 -4.90
CA PHE A 74 -0.64 29.16 -4.96
C PHE A 74 -0.15 28.24 -6.08
N ASN A 75 0.01 28.73 -7.31
CA ASN A 75 0.56 27.97 -8.43
C ASN A 75 2.00 27.48 -8.20
N SER A 76 2.79 28.21 -7.40
CA SER A 76 4.14 27.80 -7.00
C SER A 76 4.15 26.75 -5.88
N LEU A 77 3.09 26.65 -5.08
CA LEU A 77 2.92 25.69 -3.98
C LEU A 77 2.15 24.43 -4.41
N THR A 78 1.27 24.53 -5.40
CA THR A 78 0.34 23.45 -5.76
C THR A 78 0.82 22.65 -6.97
N GLY A 79 1.23 21.42 -6.73
CA GLY A 79 0.89 20.32 -7.64
C GLY A 79 1.92 19.98 -8.70
N PHE A 80 2.02 20.78 -9.77
CA PHE A 80 2.58 20.30 -11.04
C PHE A 80 4.05 19.85 -10.97
N LYS A 81 4.92 20.64 -10.32
CA LYS A 81 6.33 20.23 -10.14
C LYS A 81 6.47 19.06 -9.17
N ARG A 82 5.58 18.92 -8.19
CA ARG A 82 5.64 17.85 -7.18
C ARG A 82 5.09 16.53 -7.72
N LEU A 83 4.00 16.53 -8.48
CA LEU A 83 3.38 15.32 -9.02
C LEU A 83 4.25 14.68 -10.11
N GLU A 84 4.78 15.47 -11.04
CA GLU A 84 5.78 14.97 -12.00
C GLU A 84 7.04 14.46 -11.29
N SER A 85 7.48 15.14 -10.22
CA SER A 85 8.55 14.61 -9.37
C SER A 85 8.17 13.25 -8.76
N VAL A 86 6.96 13.08 -8.22
CA VAL A 86 6.51 11.81 -7.64
C VAL A 86 6.53 10.69 -8.68
N LYS A 87 6.00 10.91 -9.88
CA LYS A 87 6.09 9.92 -10.97
C LYS A 87 7.54 9.56 -11.26
N GLN A 88 8.40 10.57 -11.41
CA GLN A 88 9.82 10.40 -11.74
C GLN A 88 10.57 9.55 -10.71
N TRP A 89 10.28 9.73 -9.41
CA TRP A 89 10.93 8.98 -8.33
C TRP A 89 10.29 7.62 -8.06
N CYS A 90 8.97 7.50 -8.17
CA CYS A 90 8.23 6.30 -7.78
C CYS A 90 8.17 5.25 -8.88
N LEU A 91 8.09 5.63 -10.17
CA LEU A 91 7.98 4.66 -11.27
C LEU A 91 9.18 3.68 -11.34
N PRO A 92 10.45 4.11 -11.17
CA PRO A 92 11.58 3.18 -11.16
C PRO A 92 11.53 2.19 -9.99
N VAL A 93 11.11 2.64 -8.81
CA VAL A 93 10.95 1.77 -7.63
C VAL A 93 9.82 0.77 -7.86
N HIS A 94 8.68 1.25 -8.36
CA HIS A 94 7.55 0.43 -8.72
C HIS A 94 7.95 -0.66 -9.75
N GLN A 95 8.68 -0.30 -10.80
CA GLN A 95 9.13 -1.25 -11.81
C GLN A 95 10.02 -2.35 -11.21
N LYS A 96 10.96 -1.98 -10.32
CA LYS A 96 11.80 -2.97 -9.61
C LYS A 96 10.99 -3.94 -8.74
N LEU A 97 9.93 -3.46 -8.08
CA LEU A 97 9.04 -4.32 -7.29
C LEU A 97 8.18 -5.22 -8.19
N PHE A 98 7.74 -4.69 -9.33
CA PHE A 98 6.92 -5.40 -10.29
C PHE A 98 7.69 -6.56 -10.96
N ASP A 99 8.96 -6.33 -11.32
CA ASP A 99 9.82 -7.29 -11.99
C ASP A 99 10.50 -8.30 -11.03
N HIS A 100 10.27 -8.16 -9.72
CA HIS A 100 10.84 -9.07 -8.74
C HIS A 100 10.35 -10.51 -8.99
N PRO A 101 11.17 -11.56 -8.75
CA PRO A 101 10.76 -12.97 -9.01
C PRO A 101 9.45 -13.40 -8.32
N PHE A 102 9.13 -12.78 -7.18
CA PHE A 102 7.89 -13.00 -6.43
C PHE A 102 6.87 -11.86 -6.58
N GLY A 103 7.13 -10.90 -7.47
CA GLY A 103 6.26 -9.75 -7.72
C GLY A 103 4.90 -10.13 -8.29
N PHE A 104 4.82 -11.29 -8.97
CA PHE A 104 3.60 -11.79 -9.61
C PHE A 104 2.39 -11.88 -8.65
N ALA A 105 2.63 -12.17 -7.37
CA ALA A 105 1.58 -12.24 -6.35
C ALA A 105 0.90 -10.88 -6.08
N PHE A 106 1.54 -9.78 -6.48
CA PHE A 106 1.08 -8.42 -6.27
C PHE A 106 0.73 -7.69 -7.58
N HIS A 107 0.77 -8.36 -8.73
CA HIS A 107 0.48 -7.72 -10.02
C HIS A 107 -1.00 -7.28 -10.16
N HIS A 108 -1.89 -7.99 -9.49
CA HIS A 108 -3.34 -7.81 -9.57
C HIS A 108 -3.98 -7.84 -8.18
N PRO A 109 -5.20 -7.28 -8.02
CA PRO A 109 -5.96 -7.44 -6.78
C PRO A 109 -6.08 -8.91 -6.39
N VAL A 110 -6.03 -9.18 -5.09
CA VAL A 110 -6.31 -10.53 -4.57
C VAL A 110 -7.75 -10.89 -4.90
N ASP A 111 -7.96 -12.10 -5.43
CA ASP A 111 -9.28 -12.66 -5.73
C ASP A 111 -9.67 -13.65 -4.62
N PRO A 112 -10.54 -13.26 -3.67
CA PRO A 112 -10.88 -14.10 -2.53
C PRO A 112 -11.58 -15.41 -2.92
N VAL A 113 -12.34 -15.39 -4.02
CA VAL A 113 -13.08 -16.55 -4.51
C VAL A 113 -12.12 -17.54 -5.16
N LYS A 114 -11.25 -17.07 -6.05
CA LYS A 114 -10.26 -17.91 -6.73
C LYS A 114 -9.32 -18.62 -5.77
N PHE A 115 -8.92 -17.96 -4.69
CA PHE A 115 -8.01 -18.51 -3.69
C PHE A 115 -8.69 -19.16 -2.49
N ASN A 116 -10.03 -19.18 -2.47
CA ASN A 116 -10.83 -19.77 -1.39
C ASN A 116 -10.48 -19.20 0.00
N ILE A 117 -10.36 -17.87 0.09
CA ILE A 117 -10.06 -17.10 1.30
C ILE A 117 -11.22 -16.12 1.60
N PRO A 118 -12.39 -16.62 2.05
CA PRO A 118 -13.63 -15.84 2.09
C PRO A 118 -13.60 -14.67 3.07
N ASP A 119 -12.77 -14.73 4.11
CA ASP A 119 -12.60 -13.72 5.14
C ASP A 119 -11.62 -12.60 4.75
N TYR A 120 -11.05 -12.65 3.53
CA TYR A 120 -10.03 -11.69 3.09
C TYR A 120 -10.50 -10.23 3.19
N LEU A 121 -11.74 -9.94 2.77
CA LEU A 121 -12.29 -8.59 2.81
C LEU A 121 -12.80 -8.17 4.20
N ASP A 122 -12.98 -9.12 5.11
CA ASP A 122 -13.31 -8.84 6.51
C ASP A 122 -12.07 -8.36 7.27
N VAL A 123 -10.91 -8.94 6.95
CA VAL A 123 -9.62 -8.61 7.59
C VAL A 123 -8.91 -7.46 6.88
N ILE A 124 -8.86 -7.47 5.54
CA ILE A 124 -8.15 -6.48 4.72
C ILE A 124 -9.15 -5.45 4.18
N THR A 125 -9.34 -4.38 4.96
CA THR A 125 -10.35 -3.35 4.69
C THR A 125 -10.04 -2.43 3.49
N HIS A 126 -8.77 -2.33 3.09
CA HIS A 126 -8.34 -1.48 1.98
C HIS A 126 -7.39 -2.24 1.04
N PRO A 127 -7.89 -3.17 0.22
CA PRO A 127 -7.07 -3.95 -0.70
C PRO A 127 -6.28 -3.06 -1.67
N MET A 128 -5.04 -3.46 -1.99
CA MET A 128 -4.18 -2.78 -2.94
C MET A 128 -3.24 -3.77 -3.63
N ASP A 129 -2.89 -3.46 -4.87
CA ASP A 129 -1.94 -4.23 -5.70
C ASP A 129 -1.05 -3.29 -6.52
N LEU A 130 0.06 -3.82 -7.03
CA LEU A 130 1.03 -3.07 -7.82
C LEU A 130 0.43 -2.58 -9.14
N GLY A 131 -0.49 -3.32 -9.78
CA GLY A 131 -1.18 -2.87 -10.98
C GLY A 131 -2.03 -1.62 -10.74
N THR A 132 -2.78 -1.59 -9.64
CA THR A 132 -3.54 -0.41 -9.21
C THR A 132 -2.62 0.76 -8.86
N VAL A 133 -1.51 0.52 -8.15
CA VAL A 133 -0.52 1.57 -7.85
C VAL A 133 0.07 2.17 -9.13
N LYS A 134 0.41 1.33 -10.12
CA LYS A 134 0.90 1.78 -11.43
C LYS A 134 -0.10 2.72 -12.11
N THR A 135 -1.36 2.31 -12.16
CA THR A 135 -2.45 3.09 -12.76
C THR A 135 -2.59 4.44 -12.07
N LYS A 136 -2.55 4.45 -10.73
CA LYS A 136 -2.58 5.70 -9.95
C LYS A 136 -1.40 6.60 -10.28
N LEU A 137 -0.17 6.07 -10.33
CA LEU A 137 1.03 6.85 -10.67
C LEU A 137 0.93 7.48 -12.06
N LEU A 138 0.43 6.73 -13.05
CA LEU A 138 0.29 7.23 -14.42
C LEU A 138 -0.81 8.31 -14.55
N ASN A 139 -1.86 8.22 -13.73
CA ASN A 139 -2.99 9.15 -13.74
C ASN A 139 -2.82 10.38 -12.82
N LEU A 140 -1.64 10.58 -12.23
CA LEU A 140 -1.33 11.79 -11.48
C LEU A 140 -1.18 12.97 -12.46
N GLU A 141 -2.26 13.68 -12.81
CA GLU A 141 -2.19 14.90 -13.65
C GLU A 141 -1.53 16.10 -12.95
#